data_AF-A0A7J7M917-F1
#
_entry.id   AF-A0A7J7M917-F1
#
_cell.length_a   1.000
_cell.length_b   1.000
_cell.length_c   1.000
_cell.angle_alpha   90.00
_cell.angle_beta   90.00
_cell.angle_gamma   90.00
#
_symmetry.space_group_name_H-M   'P 1'
#
loop_
_entity.id
_entity.type
_entity.pdbx_description
1 polymer ?
#
loop_
_entity_poly.entity_id
_entity_poly.type
_entity_poly.pdbx_seq_one_letter_code
_entity_poly.pdbx_strand_id
1 'polypeptide(L)'
;FVESIGEGVTNLIPGDHVLLVFTGECQDCVHCKSEESNMCDLLRINTDRCAMLSDGKSRFSVKGKPIHHFVGTSAFNEYTVVHVGCLAKINPATPLYKVCVLSCGISTGLLLTYILYVIVEQAIYIVTNLSYLCL
;
A
#
# COMPACT_ATOMS: atom_id res chain seq x y z
N PHE A 1 -12.19 -2.89 6.92
CA PHE A 1 -12.98 -1.64 6.93
C PHE A 1 -12.29 -0.62 7.79
N VAL A 2 -12.56 0.66 7.59
CA VAL A 2 -12.12 1.71 8.52
C VAL A 2 -12.94 1.58 9.80
N GLU A 3 -12.28 1.39 10.94
CA GLU A 3 -12.95 1.32 12.25
C GLU A 3 -13.10 2.72 12.85
N SER A 4 -12.01 3.48 12.89
CA SER A 4 -11.96 4.87 13.35
C SER A 4 -10.94 5.67 12.54
N ILE A 5 -11.00 6.99 12.65
CA ILE A 5 -10.10 7.92 11.96
C ILE A 5 -9.36 8.80 12.96
N GLY A 6 -8.13 9.18 12.60
CA GLY A 6 -7.35 10.15 13.36
C GLY A 6 -7.77 11.58 13.08
N GLU A 7 -7.30 12.51 13.92
CA GLU A 7 -7.48 13.94 13.72
C GLU A 7 -6.89 14.39 12.37
N GLY A 8 -7.60 15.28 11.66
CA GLY A 8 -7.19 15.81 10.35
C GLY A 8 -7.50 14.92 9.15
N VAL A 9 -8.00 13.70 9.36
CA VAL A 9 -8.49 12.84 8.26
C VAL A 9 -9.86 13.32 7.80
N THR A 10 -10.00 13.68 6.52
CA THR A 10 -11.25 14.22 5.95
C THR A 10 -11.86 13.35 4.84
N ASN A 11 -11.06 12.46 4.28
CA ASN A 11 -11.30 11.72 3.04
C ASN A 11 -11.74 10.26 3.29
N LEU A 12 -11.82 9.85 4.56
CA LEU A 12 -12.31 8.54 4.99
C LEU A 12 -13.28 8.70 6.15
N ILE A 13 -14.24 7.78 6.25
CA ILE A 13 -15.15 7.67 7.38
C ILE A 13 -15.18 6.24 7.92
N PRO A 14 -15.54 6.02 9.20
CA PRO A 14 -15.84 4.69 9.72
C PRO A 14 -16.81 3.93 8.81
N GLY A 15 -16.51 2.65 8.56
CA GLY A 15 -17.25 1.77 7.66
C GLY A 15 -16.73 1.72 6.22
N ASP A 16 -15.87 2.65 5.79
CA ASP A 16 -15.31 2.61 4.43
C ASP A 16 -14.53 1.31 4.16
N HIS A 17 -14.72 0.76 2.96
CA HIS A 17 -13.92 -0.34 2.45
C HIS A 17 -12.61 0.23 1.90
N VAL A 18 -11.49 -0.30 2.35
CA VAL A 18 -10.16 0.20 2.00
C VAL A 18 -9.19 -0.95 1.73
N LEU A 19 -8.22 -0.71 0.84
CA LEU A 19 -7.04 -1.54 0.65
C LEU A 19 -5.83 -0.89 1.33
N LEU A 20 -5.00 -1.71 1.95
CA LEU A 20 -3.72 -1.29 2.54
C LEU A 20 -2.63 -1.32 1.48
N VAL A 21 -2.03 -0.17 1.16
CA VAL A 21 -0.94 -0.07 0.18
C VAL A 21 0.38 0.22 0.90
N PHE A 22 1.43 -0.53 0.56
CA PHE A 22 2.74 -0.44 1.22
C PHE A 22 3.57 0.78 0.79
N THR A 23 3.19 1.42 -0.31
CA THR A 23 3.67 2.73 -0.77
C THR A 23 2.46 3.64 -0.88
N GLY A 24 2.48 4.78 -0.18
CA GLY A 24 1.34 5.68 -0.11
C GLY A 24 1.49 6.93 -0.97
N GLU A 25 0.46 7.77 -0.96
CA GLU A 25 0.42 9.07 -1.62
C GLU A 25 0.07 10.18 -0.61
N CYS A 26 0.99 11.12 -0.41
CA CYS A 26 0.75 12.26 0.48
C CYS A 26 0.00 13.42 -0.18
N GLN A 27 -0.20 13.38 -1.50
CA GLN A 27 -0.86 14.43 -2.31
C GLN A 27 -0.12 15.78 -2.39
N ASP A 28 0.88 16.03 -1.53
CA ASP A 28 1.53 17.34 -1.45
C ASP A 28 2.95 17.41 -2.03
N CYS A 29 3.68 16.29 -2.09
CA CYS A 29 5.06 16.26 -2.59
C CYS A 29 5.15 16.38 -4.12
N VAL A 30 6.34 16.70 -4.64
CA VAL A 30 6.59 16.87 -6.08
C VAL A 30 6.24 15.61 -6.86
N HIS A 31 6.56 14.43 -6.30
CA HIS A 31 6.22 13.16 -6.95
C HIS A 31 4.71 12.90 -6.99
N CYS A 32 3.96 13.18 -5.92
CA CYS A 32 2.50 13.02 -5.92
C CYS A 32 1.79 14.01 -6.84
N LYS A 33 2.41 15.15 -7.15
CA LYS A 33 1.89 16.16 -8.09
C LYS A 33 2.32 15.90 -9.54
N SER A 34 3.23 14.96 -9.75
CA SER A 34 3.69 14.56 -11.09
C SER A 34 2.73 13.53 -11.69
N GLU A 35 2.51 13.60 -12.99
CA GLU A 35 1.74 12.59 -13.74
C GLU A 35 2.54 11.30 -13.99
N GLU A 36 3.86 11.33 -13.82
CA GLU A 36 4.75 10.23 -14.20
C GLU A 36 5.18 9.35 -13.01
N SER A 37 5.01 9.83 -11.78
CA SER A 37 5.61 9.21 -10.59
C SER A 37 4.57 8.80 -9.55
N ASN A 38 4.71 7.59 -9.04
CA ASN A 38 3.99 7.09 -7.86
C ASN A 38 4.91 6.98 -6.62
N MET A 39 6.10 7.56 -6.67
CA MET A 39 7.13 7.42 -5.64
C MET A 39 7.10 8.59 -4.65
N CYS A 40 6.08 8.61 -3.79
CA CYS A 40 5.89 9.66 -2.79
C CYS A 40 7.13 9.88 -1.90
N ASP A 41 7.58 11.13 -1.73
CA ASP A 41 8.74 11.45 -0.87
C ASP A 41 8.55 11.02 0.59
N LEU A 42 7.33 11.19 1.09
CA LEU A 42 6.98 10.94 2.49
C LEU A 42 6.61 9.46 2.74
N LEU A 43 5.82 8.88 1.83
CA LEU A 43 5.13 7.61 2.04
C LEU A 43 5.64 6.47 1.15
N ARG A 44 6.73 6.67 0.40
CA ARG A 44 7.42 5.57 -0.29
C ARG A 44 7.75 4.42 0.66
N ILE A 45 7.87 3.23 0.07
CA ILE A 45 8.24 2.02 0.78
C ILE A 45 9.52 2.23 1.58
N ASN A 46 9.50 1.79 2.85
CA ASN A 46 10.67 1.73 3.71
C ASN A 46 10.54 0.47 4.57
N THR A 47 11.42 -0.50 4.32
CA THR A 47 11.42 -1.81 5.00
C THR A 47 12.02 -1.74 6.40
N ASP A 48 12.83 -0.72 6.68
CA ASP A 48 13.50 -0.53 7.97
C ASP A 48 12.64 0.31 8.95
N ARG A 49 11.56 0.92 8.44
CA ARG A 49 10.64 1.72 9.24
C ARG A 49 9.74 0.81 10.08
N CYS A 50 10.12 0.71 11.35
CA CYS A 50 9.46 -0.13 12.34
C CYS A 50 8.35 0.56 13.16
N ALA A 51 8.03 1.83 12.87
CA ALA A 51 7.13 2.65 13.67
C ALA A 51 6.33 3.65 12.81
N MET A 52 5.32 4.29 13.43
CA MET A 52 4.50 5.30 12.76
C MET A 52 5.30 6.58 12.46
N LEU A 53 5.01 7.21 11.32
CA LEU A 53 5.63 8.47 10.93
C LEU A 53 5.27 9.64 11.84
N SER A 54 4.09 9.63 12.44
CA SER A 54 3.58 10.77 13.22
C SER A 54 4.31 11.01 14.53
N ASP A 55 4.74 9.95 15.22
CA ASP A 55 5.35 10.05 16.55
C ASP A 55 6.55 9.11 16.75
N GLY A 56 6.96 8.36 15.72
CA GLY A 56 8.07 7.41 15.81
C GLY A 56 7.80 6.22 16.73
N LYS A 57 6.54 5.99 17.15
CA LYS A 57 6.19 4.89 18.06
C LYS A 57 5.47 3.77 17.33
N SER A 58 5.58 2.56 17.87
CA SER A 58 4.69 1.47 17.45
C SER A 58 3.27 1.66 18.01
N ARG A 59 2.31 1.04 17.34
CA ARG A 59 0.92 0.91 17.82
C ARG A 59 0.63 -0.48 18.36
N PHE A 60 1.59 -1.40 18.22
CA PHE A 60 1.48 -2.78 18.67
C PHE A 60 2.39 -3.00 19.87
N SER A 61 1.87 -3.69 20.88
CA SER A 61 2.68 -4.17 21.99
C SER A 61 2.14 -5.49 22.52
N VAL A 62 3.04 -6.34 23.01
CA VAL A 62 2.68 -7.57 23.71
C VAL A 62 3.44 -7.61 25.02
N LYS A 63 2.72 -7.76 26.13
CA LYS A 63 3.30 -7.76 27.50
C LYS A 63 4.18 -6.53 27.76
N GLY A 64 3.74 -5.36 27.29
CA GLY A 64 4.46 -4.08 27.44
C GLY A 64 5.67 -3.90 26.53
N LYS A 65 6.03 -4.89 25.69
CA LYS A 65 7.11 -4.77 24.71
C LYS A 65 6.54 -4.33 23.35
N PRO A 66 7.09 -3.28 22.73
CA PRO A 66 6.63 -2.83 21.42
C PRO A 66 6.92 -3.88 20.34
N ILE A 67 5.96 -4.11 19.44
CA ILE A 67 6.14 -4.92 18.24
C ILE A 67 6.28 -3.98 17.05
N HIS A 68 7.24 -4.23 16.17
CA HIS A 68 7.49 -3.34 15.04
C HIS A 68 6.38 -3.38 14.00
N HIS A 69 6.16 -2.25 13.36
CA HIS A 69 5.40 -2.18 12.12
C HIS A 69 6.22 -2.76 10.97
N PHE A 70 5.55 -3.29 9.95
CA PHE A 70 6.19 -3.72 8.71
C PHE A 70 5.55 -3.00 7.52
N VAL A 71 6.40 -2.36 6.71
CA VAL A 71 6.05 -1.57 5.52
C VAL A 71 4.86 -0.62 5.69
N GLY A 72 4.62 -0.14 6.92
CA GLY A 72 3.54 0.77 7.25
C GLY A 72 2.12 0.20 7.15
N THR A 73 1.95 -1.11 6.95
CA THR A 73 0.61 -1.75 6.83
C THR A 73 0.35 -2.77 7.93
N SER A 74 1.34 -3.63 8.27
CA SER A 74 1.20 -4.69 9.28
C SER A 74 -0.10 -5.50 9.17
N ALA A 75 -0.41 -5.97 7.96
CA ALA A 75 -1.71 -6.58 7.61
C ALA A 75 -1.98 -7.97 8.25
N PHE A 76 -1.02 -8.56 8.96
CA PHE A 76 -1.19 -9.83 9.68
C PHE A 76 -1.69 -9.62 11.11
N ASN A 77 -2.68 -8.75 11.27
CA ASN A 77 -3.39 -8.47 12.52
C ASN A 77 -4.86 -8.22 12.21
N GLU A 78 -5.75 -8.48 13.18
CA GLU A 78 -7.18 -8.16 13.06
C GLU A 78 -7.43 -6.66 12.91
N TYR A 79 -6.60 -5.85 13.57
CA TYR A 79 -6.60 -4.39 13.50
C TYR A 79 -5.19 -3.87 13.26
N THR A 80 -5.09 -2.83 12.43
CA THR A 80 -3.84 -2.12 12.17
C THR A 80 -4.09 -0.62 12.10
N VAL A 81 -3.06 0.16 12.42
CA VAL A 81 -3.08 1.61 12.35
C VAL A 81 -2.14 2.02 11.24
N VAL A 82 -2.66 2.74 10.25
CA VAL A 82 -1.98 3.05 8.99
C VAL A 82 -2.15 4.52 8.68
N HIS A 83 -1.15 5.12 8.03
CA HIS A 83 -1.26 6.50 7.56
C HIS A 83 -2.36 6.61 6.49
N VAL A 84 -3.19 7.66 6.51
CA VAL A 84 -4.32 7.82 5.58
C VAL A 84 -3.90 7.72 4.10
N GLY A 85 -2.75 8.29 3.74
CA GLY A 85 -2.20 8.20 2.38
C GLY A 85 -1.78 6.78 1.94
N CYS A 86 -1.76 5.80 2.84
CA CYS A 86 -1.52 4.37 2.54
C CYS A 86 -2.83 3.56 2.48
N LEU A 87 -3.99 4.23 2.52
CA LEU A 87 -5.31 3.61 2.39
C LEU A 87 -5.96 4.01 1.07
N ALA A 88 -6.25 3.03 0.23
CA ALA A 88 -7.02 3.24 -0.99
C ALA A 88 -8.49 2.89 -0.72
N LYS A 89 -9.38 3.89 -0.74
CA LYS A 89 -10.82 3.68 -0.64
C LYS A 89 -11.33 2.94 -1.88
N ILE A 90 -12.12 1.90 -1.67
CA ILE A 90 -12.68 1.07 -2.74
C ILE A 90 -14.21 1.04 -2.68
N ASN A 91 -14.82 0.56 -3.76
CA ASN A 91 -16.26 0.37 -3.83
C ASN A 91 -16.74 -0.65 -2.77
N PRO A 92 -17.74 -0.33 -1.94
CA PRO A 92 -18.23 -1.24 -0.90
C PRO A 92 -18.84 -2.55 -1.46
N ALA A 93 -19.31 -2.56 -2.70
CA ALA A 93 -19.81 -3.77 -3.35
C ALA A 93 -18.70 -4.76 -3.74
N THR A 94 -17.42 -4.34 -3.66
CA THR A 94 -16.29 -5.17 -4.07
C THR A 94 -15.94 -6.22 -2.99
N PRO A 95 -15.86 -7.51 -3.36
CA PRO A 95 -15.51 -8.58 -2.41
C PRO A 95 -14.04 -8.50 -1.97
N LEU A 96 -13.80 -8.06 -0.73
CA LEU A 96 -12.44 -7.83 -0.18
C LEU A 96 -11.50 -9.03 -0.31
N TYR A 97 -12.00 -10.25 -0.12
CA TYR A 97 -11.20 -11.48 -0.20
C TYR A 97 -10.63 -11.76 -1.61
N LYS A 98 -11.19 -11.13 -2.65
CA LYS A 98 -10.67 -11.23 -4.03
C LYS A 98 -9.74 -10.09 -4.39
N VAL A 99 -9.97 -8.90 -3.82
CA VAL A 99 -9.25 -7.68 -4.22
C VAL A 99 -8.07 -7.33 -3.33
N CYS A 100 -7.91 -8.00 -2.18
CA CYS A 100 -6.76 -7.78 -1.30
C CYS A 100 -5.41 -7.99 -2.03
N VAL A 101 -5.34 -8.93 -2.97
CA VAL A 101 -4.15 -9.21 -3.79
C VAL A 101 -3.76 -8.06 -4.72
N LEU A 102 -4.67 -7.12 -4.99
CA LEU A 102 -4.39 -5.91 -5.76
C LEU A 102 -3.58 -4.87 -4.98
N SER A 103 -3.38 -5.05 -3.68
CA SER A 103 -2.62 -4.06 -2.91
C SER A 103 -1.10 -4.21 -3.02
N CYS A 104 -0.63 -5.26 -3.68
CA CYS A 104 0.79 -5.50 -3.93
C CYS A 104 1.02 -6.25 -5.26
N GLY A 105 1.35 -7.55 -5.19
CA GLY A 105 1.99 -8.29 -6.29
C GLY A 105 1.22 -8.28 -7.61
N ILE A 106 -0.11 -8.38 -7.59
CA ILE A 106 -0.90 -8.39 -8.84
C ILE A 106 -0.85 -7.02 -9.52
N SER A 107 -1.06 -5.95 -8.78
CA SER A 107 -1.02 -4.59 -9.35
C SER A 107 0.37 -4.24 -9.85
N THR A 108 1.43 -4.64 -9.14
CA THR A 108 2.81 -4.48 -9.63
C THR A 108 3.04 -5.22 -10.94
N GLY A 109 2.61 -6.49 -11.03
CA GLY A 109 2.78 -7.30 -12.25
C GLY A 109 1.95 -6.79 -13.44
N LEU A 110 0.71 -6.39 -13.20
CA LEU A 110 -0.15 -5.78 -14.21
C LEU A 110 0.40 -4.45 -14.71
N LEU A 111 0.85 -3.58 -13.80
CA LEU A 111 1.45 -2.29 -14.15
C LEU A 111 2.72 -2.49 -14.98
N LEU A 112 3.61 -3.40 -14.56
CA LEU A 112 4.81 -3.74 -15.33
C LEU A 112 4.45 -4.25 -16.72
N THR A 113 3.45 -5.13 -16.84
CA THR A 113 3.03 -5.66 -18.14
C THR A 113 2.43 -4.57 -19.03
N TYR A 114 1.63 -3.66 -18.47
CA TYR A 114 1.02 -2.56 -19.22
C TYR A 114 2.05 -1.53 -19.66
N ILE A 115 2.94 -1.10 -18.76
CA ILE A 115 4.05 -0.18 -19.08
C ILE A 115 4.97 -0.82 -20.13
N LEU A 116 5.34 -2.08 -19.93
CA LEU A 116 6.11 -2.81 -20.93
C LEU A 116 5.35 -2.87 -22.26
N TYR A 117 4.06 -3.19 -22.29
CA TYR A 117 3.26 -3.21 -23.51
C TYR A 117 3.28 -1.85 -24.23
N VAL A 118 3.12 -0.74 -23.51
CA VAL A 118 3.22 0.63 -24.06
C VAL A 118 4.63 0.94 -24.60
N ILE A 119 5.68 0.44 -23.95
CA ILE A 119 7.07 0.58 -24.41
C ILE A 119 7.38 -0.37 -25.61
N VAL A 120 6.73 -1.54 -25.65
CA VAL A 120 7.05 -2.71 -26.49
C VAL A 120 6.26 -2.79 -27.80
N GLU A 121 5.37 -1.84 -28.10
CA GLU A 121 4.99 -1.55 -29.50
C GLU A 121 6.22 -1.28 -30.41
N GLN A 122 7.45 -1.22 -29.87
CA GLN A 122 8.71 -1.11 -30.61
C GLN A 122 9.61 -2.37 -30.74
N ALA A 123 9.47 -3.49 -29.99
CA ALA A 123 10.27 -4.73 -30.23
C ALA A 123 9.93 -5.98 -29.36
N ILE A 124 10.05 -7.18 -29.95
CA ILE A 124 9.76 -8.58 -29.53
C ILE A 124 10.07 -9.01 -28.07
N TYR A 125 9.19 -9.87 -27.51
CA TYR A 125 9.17 -10.44 -26.15
C TYR A 125 10.26 -11.45 -25.78
N ILE A 126 10.79 -11.36 -24.56
CA ILE A 126 11.29 -12.48 -23.74
C ILE A 126 10.77 -12.29 -22.29
N VAL A 127 9.79 -13.10 -21.87
CA VAL A 127 9.39 -13.23 -20.45
C VAL A 127 10.08 -14.48 -19.90
N THR A 128 11.22 -14.30 -19.23
CA THR A 128 11.89 -15.43 -18.57
C THR A 128 11.19 -15.77 -17.25
N ASN A 129 10.39 -16.84 -17.30
CA ASN A 129 10.22 -17.85 -16.25
C ASN A 129 9.45 -17.45 -14.96
N LEU A 130 8.16 -17.84 -14.91
CA LEU A 130 7.26 -17.78 -13.74
C LEU A 130 7.25 -19.08 -12.90
N SER A 131 8.25 -19.96 -13.03
CA SER A 131 8.18 -21.34 -12.50
C SER A 131 8.72 -21.54 -11.08
N TYR A 132 9.13 -20.49 -10.35
CA TYR A 132 9.81 -20.66 -9.04
C TYR A 132 9.07 -20.10 -7.82
N LEU A 133 7.78 -19.74 -7.92
CA LEU A 133 7.01 -19.21 -6.77
C LEU A 133 6.00 -20.19 -6.15
N CYS A 134 6.19 -21.49 -6.36
CA CYS A 134 5.50 -22.55 -5.63
C CYS A 134 6.51 -23.61 -5.20
N LEU A 135 7.26 -23.35 -4.12
CA LEU A 135 7.80 -24.34 -3.18
C LEU A 135 8.14 -23.63 -1.85
#